data_AF-A0A5K1CV54-F1
#
_entry.id   AF-A0A5K1CV54-F1
#
_cell.length_a   1.000
_cell.length_b   1.000
_cell.length_c   1.000
_cell.angle_alpha   90.00
_cell.angle_beta   90.00
_cell.angle_gamma   90.00
#
_symmetry.space_group_name_H-M   'P 1'
#
loop_
_entity.id
_entity.type
_entity.pdbx_description
1 polymer ?
#
loop_
_entity_poly.entity_id
_entity_poly.type
_entity_poly.pdbx_seq_one_letter_code
_entity_poly.pdbx_strand_id
1 'polypeptide(L)'
;KTYRLRVHNVGISTSLNFRIQNHFLNLVETEGSYTSQQNYTSLDIHVGQSYSFLVTMDQNASSDYYIVASARFVNTTVWQRVTGVAVLHYSNSKGPAKGPLPSAPDDVYDKTYSMNQARSI
;
A
#
# COMPACT_ATOMS: atom_id res chain seq x y z
N LYS A 1 -13.50 2.38 -13.19
CA LYS A 1 -12.45 3.25 -13.80
C LYS A 1 -11.10 2.84 -13.24
N THR A 2 -10.01 2.94 -14.00
CA THR A 2 -8.67 2.59 -13.50
C THR A 2 -7.81 3.83 -13.41
N TYR A 3 -7.10 3.98 -12.29
CA TYR A 3 -6.25 5.13 -11.99
C TYR A 3 -4.81 4.68 -11.81
N ARG A 4 -3.87 5.48 -12.34
CA ARG A 4 -2.44 5.26 -12.11
C ARG A 4 -1.99 6.07 -10.91
N LEU A 5 -1.54 5.38 -9.87
CA LEU A 5 -0.97 5.96 -8.65
C LEU A 5 0.55 5.84 -8.71
N ARG A 6 1.25 6.96 -8.50
CA ARG A 6 2.71 6.99 -8.33
C ARG A 6 3.01 7.22 -6.86
N VAL A 7 3.66 6.25 -6.24
CA VAL A 7 3.95 6.26 -4.81
C VAL A 7 5.45 6.30 -4.64
N HIS A 8 5.91 7.27 -3.85
CA HIS A 8 7.33 7.55 -3.62
C HIS A 8 7.57 7.58 -2.11
N ASN A 9 8.56 6.81 -1.63
CA ASN A 9 8.99 6.93 -0.24
C ASN A 9 10.14 7.92 -0.14
N VAL A 10 9.79 9.16 0.21
CA VAL A 10 10.72 10.29 0.45
C VAL A 10 11.16 10.40 1.92
N GLY A 11 10.95 9.35 2.72
CA GLY A 11 11.37 9.28 4.12
C GLY A 11 12.89 9.16 4.27
N ILE A 12 13.36 9.16 5.52
CA ILE A 12 14.80 9.11 5.82
C ILE A 12 15.32 7.72 6.22
N SER A 13 14.49 6.91 6.88
CA SER A 13 14.96 5.65 7.50
C SER A 13 13.92 4.54 7.57
N THR A 14 12.67 4.80 7.19
CA THR A 14 11.54 3.90 7.46
C THR A 14 10.97 3.33 6.17
N SER A 15 10.83 2.00 6.14
CA SER A 15 10.12 1.30 5.07
C SER A 15 8.61 1.40 5.32
N LEU A 16 7.83 1.63 4.28
CA LEU A 16 6.38 1.80 4.40
C LEU A 16 5.68 0.68 3.66
N ASN A 17 4.68 0.09 4.29
CA ASN A 17 3.74 -0.79 3.60
C ASN A 17 2.54 0.04 3.13
N PHE A 18 2.38 0.12 1.82
CA PHE A 18 1.28 0.82 1.16
C PHE A 18 0.19 -0.17 0.74
N ARG A 19 -1.06 0.15 1.05
CA ARG A 19 -2.23 -0.66 0.71
C ARG A 19 -3.50 0.17 0.64
N ILE A 20 -4.46 -0.33 -0.12
CA ILE A 20 -5.79 0.27 -0.24
C ILE A 20 -6.80 -0.81 0.16
N GLN A 21 -7.71 -0.46 1.07
CA GLN A 21 -8.73 -1.37 1.57
C GLN A 21 -9.56 -1.93 0.42
N ASN A 22 -9.65 -3.25 0.34
CA ASN A 22 -10.40 -4.00 -0.68
C ASN A 22 -10.00 -3.71 -2.13
N HIS A 23 -8.82 -3.15 -2.40
CA HIS A 23 -8.37 -2.91 -3.77
C HIS A 23 -7.07 -3.66 -4.05
N PHE A 24 -6.97 -4.18 -5.27
CA PHE A 24 -5.71 -4.69 -5.79
C PHE A 24 -4.88 -3.56 -6.41
N LEU A 25 -3.57 -3.63 -6.17
CA LEU A 25 -2.54 -2.78 -6.74
C LEU A 25 -1.86 -3.57 -7.85
N ASN A 26 -2.13 -3.25 -9.11
CA ASN A 26 -1.40 -3.86 -10.22
C ASN A 26 -0.10 -3.08 -10.45
N LEU A 27 1.04 -3.68 -10.14
CA LEU A 27 2.35 -3.07 -10.32
C LEU A 27 2.72 -3.02 -11.80
N VAL A 28 3.00 -1.82 -12.32
CA VAL A 28 3.33 -1.61 -13.74
C VAL A 28 4.69 -0.97 -13.98
N GLU A 29 5.27 -0.31 -12.97
CA GLU A 29 6.57 0.35 -13.09
C GLU A 29 7.26 0.38 -11.73
N THR A 30 8.57 0.13 -11.75
CA THR A 30 9.48 0.24 -10.60
C THR A 30 10.66 1.10 -10.97
N GLU A 31 10.85 2.20 -10.25
CA GLU A 31 12.01 3.09 -10.38
C GLU A 31 12.27 3.55 -11.83
N GLY A 32 11.19 3.77 -12.60
CA GLY A 32 11.25 4.20 -14.00
C GLY A 32 11.40 3.08 -15.04
N SER A 33 11.42 1.82 -14.61
CA SER A 33 11.43 0.65 -15.50
C SER A 33 10.11 -0.11 -15.45
N TYR A 34 9.62 -0.55 -16.61
CA TYR A 34 8.42 -1.37 -16.70
C TYR A 34 8.70 -2.79 -16.19
N THR A 35 7.84 -3.29 -15.33
CA THR A 35 7.93 -4.65 -14.78
C THR A 35 6.87 -5.56 -15.38
N SER A 36 7.02 -6.87 -15.15
CA SER A 36 5.92 -7.79 -15.39
C SER A 36 4.73 -7.38 -14.51
N GLN A 37 3.53 -7.34 -15.08
CA GLN A 37 2.35 -6.88 -14.37
C GLN A 37 1.92 -7.91 -13.34
N GLN A 38 1.89 -7.51 -12.08
CA GLN A 38 1.51 -8.38 -10.98
C GLN A 38 0.59 -7.67 -9.99
N ASN A 39 -0.43 -8.39 -9.53
CA ASN A 39 -1.41 -7.88 -8.58
C ASN A 39 -0.91 -8.11 -7.15
N TYR A 40 -0.90 -7.04 -6.37
CA TYR A 40 -0.58 -7.04 -4.95
C TYR A 40 -1.74 -6.47 -4.14
N THR A 41 -1.95 -6.97 -2.93
CA THR A 41 -2.90 -6.36 -1.96
C THR A 41 -2.22 -5.30 -1.10
N SER A 42 -0.90 -5.41 -0.93
CA SER A 42 -0.04 -4.43 -0.31
C SER A 42 1.36 -4.51 -0.91
N LEU A 43 2.12 -3.42 -0.87
CA LEU A 43 3.52 -3.41 -1.28
C LEU A 43 4.37 -2.69 -0.22
N ASP A 44 5.51 -3.27 0.11
CA ASP A 44 6.56 -2.61 0.87
C ASP A 44 7.39 -1.71 -0.06
N ILE A 45 7.52 -0.45 0.34
CA ILE A 45 8.25 0.58 -0.38
C ILE A 45 9.36 1.09 0.55
N HIS A 46 10.60 0.82 0.18
CA HIS A 46 11.76 1.26 0.93
C HIS A 46 12.13 2.71 0.58
N VAL A 47 12.94 3.34 1.43
CA VAL A 47 13.38 4.72 1.26
C VAL A 47 14.08 4.90 -0.10
N GLY A 48 13.70 5.95 -0.82
CA GLY A 48 14.24 6.28 -2.14
C GLY A 48 13.53 5.56 -3.30
N GLN A 49 12.72 4.54 -3.02
CA GLN A 49 12.05 3.78 -4.06
C GLN A 49 10.78 4.48 -4.55
N SER A 50 10.46 4.19 -5.81
CA SER A 50 9.33 4.75 -6.54
C SER A 50 8.59 3.66 -7.29
N TYR A 51 7.28 3.56 -7.08
CA TYR A 51 6.44 2.53 -7.69
C TYR A 51 5.23 3.16 -8.38
N SER A 52 4.85 2.63 -9.54
CA SER A 52 3.57 2.96 -10.18
C SER A 52 2.63 1.76 -10.14
N PHE A 53 1.42 2.02 -9.66
CA PHE A 53 0.33 1.04 -9.62
C PHE A 53 -0.83 1.48 -10.49
N LEU A 54 -1.47 0.52 -11.15
CA LEU A 54 -2.82 0.67 -11.67
C LEU A 54 -3.81 0.12 -10.64
N VAL A 55 -4.77 0.96 -10.24
CA VAL A 55 -5.81 0.59 -9.30
C VAL A 55 -7.16 0.75 -9.97
N THR A 56 -7.90 -0.35 -10.05
CA THR A 56 -9.25 -0.36 -10.61
C THR A 56 -10.26 -0.07 -9.51
N MET A 57 -11.12 0.91 -9.74
CA MET A 57 -12.26 1.23 -8.88
C MET A 57 -13.42 0.30 -9.26
N ASP A 58 -13.35 -0.94 -8.77
CA ASP A 58 -14.30 -2.03 -8.99
C ASP A 58 -15.09 -2.41 -7.73
N GLN A 59 -14.86 -1.72 -6.60
CA GLN A 59 -15.52 -2.03 -5.34
C GLN A 59 -16.91 -1.40 -5.24
N ASN A 60 -17.71 -1.87 -4.28
CA ASN A 60 -19.07 -1.38 -4.09
C ASN A 60 -19.09 0.03 -3.47
N ALA A 61 -19.81 0.98 -4.05
CA ALA A 61 -19.88 2.36 -3.55
C ALA A 61 -20.81 2.54 -2.31
N SER A 62 -20.95 1.50 -1.49
CA SER A 62 -21.76 1.59 -0.26
C SER A 62 -21.06 2.43 0.82
N SER A 63 -19.74 2.54 0.77
CA SER A 63 -18.91 3.34 1.65
C SER A 63 -17.58 3.72 0.98
N ASP A 64 -16.88 4.68 1.58
CA ASP A 64 -15.49 4.99 1.21
C ASP A 64 -14.51 3.91 1.68
N TYR A 65 -13.27 4.01 1.19
CA TYR A 65 -12.21 3.04 1.45
C TYR A 65 -10.98 3.71 2.07
N TYR A 66 -10.28 3.01 2.98
CA TYR A 66 -9.04 3.52 3.54
C TYR A 66 -7.83 3.26 2.62
N ILE A 67 -7.00 4.27 2.45
CA ILE A 67 -5.63 4.15 1.94
C ILE A 67 -4.72 4.20 3.15
N VAL A 68 -3.85 3.21 3.31
CA VAL A 68 -3.01 3.08 4.50
C VAL A 68 -1.54 2.96 4.09
N ALA A 69 -0.71 3.78 4.72
CA ALA A 69 0.74 3.68 4.68
C ALA A 69 1.24 3.50 6.11
N SER A 70 1.71 2.31 6.45
CA SER A 70 2.18 2.00 7.81
C SER A 70 3.66 1.68 7.82
N ALA A 71 4.39 2.19 8.80
CA ALA A 71 5.79 1.84 9.00
C ALA A 71 5.99 0.33 9.18
N ARG A 72 7.05 -0.22 8.58
CA ARG A 72 7.51 -1.61 8.69
C ARG A 72 8.85 -1.66 9.42
N PHE A 73 9.14 -2.78 10.07
CA PHE A 73 10.43 -3.04 10.74
C PHE A 73 10.81 -2.00 11.82
N VAL A 74 9.83 -1.45 12.53
CA VAL A 74 10.07 -0.49 13.62
C VAL A 74 10.18 -1.24 14.94
N ASN A 75 11.24 -0.98 15.70
CA ASN A 75 11.35 -1.46 17.07
C ASN A 75 10.43 -0.61 17.98
N THR A 76 9.28 -1.19 18.34
CA THR A 76 8.23 -0.50 19.11
C THR A 76 8.63 -0.16 20.54
N THR A 77 9.71 -0.74 21.06
CA THR A 77 10.27 -0.38 22.37
C THR A 77 11.00 0.96 22.35
N VAL A 78 11.51 1.37 21.18
CA VAL A 78 12.29 2.61 21.01
C VAL A 78 11.51 3.66 20.24
N TRP A 79 10.64 3.24 19.30
CA TRP A 79 9.93 4.13 18.39
C TRP A 79 8.46 3.74 18.24
N GLN A 80 7.55 4.72 18.22
CA GLN A 80 6.14 4.44 17.95
C GLN A 80 5.92 4.12 16.46
N ARG A 81 5.15 3.07 16.16
CA ARG A 81 4.77 2.72 14.78
C ARG A 81 3.83 3.78 14.23
N VAL A 82 4.29 4.55 13.24
CA VAL A 82 3.48 5.59 12.59
C VAL A 82 2.64 4.96 11.47
N THR A 83 1.36 5.35 11.41
CA THR A 83 0.43 4.95 10.36
C THR A 83 -0.24 6.18 9.77
N GLY A 84 -0.02 6.41 8.48
CA GLY A 84 -0.76 7.39 7.68
C GLY A 84 -2.03 6.76 7.12
N VAL A 85 -3.14 7.48 7.24
CA VAL A 85 -4.45 7.07 6.71
C VAL A 85 -5.00 8.18 5.83
N ALA A 86 -5.45 7.82 4.65
CA ALA A 86 -6.21 8.68 3.75
C ALA A 86 -7.52 7.99 3.33
N VAL A 87 -8.44 8.75 2.77
CA VAL A 87 -9.76 8.26 2.35
C VAL A 87 -9.86 8.30 0.83
N LEU A 88 -10.19 7.16 0.24
CA LEU A 88 -10.57 7.01 -1.15
C LEU A 88 -12.10 7.10 -1.25
N HIS A 89 -12.58 8.27 -1.69
CA HIS A 89 -14.00 8.54 -1.86
C HIS A 89 -14.43 8.30 -3.30
N TYR A 90 -15.44 7.45 -3.49
CA TYR A 90 -16.06 7.25 -4.79
C TYR A 90 -17.13 8.31 -5.02
N SER A 91 -17.28 8.81 -6.25
CA SER A 91 -18.26 9.86 -6.57
C SER A 91 -19.72 9.45 -6.30
N ASN A 92 -20.01 8.15 -6.27
CA ASN A 92 -21.32 7.57 -5.93
C ASN A 92 -21.34 6.91 -4.54
N SER A 93 -20.37 7.22 -3.69
CA SER A 93 -20.28 6.68 -2.33
C SER A 93 -21.45 7.14 -1.46
N LYS A 94 -22.01 6.22 -0.67
CA LYS A 94 -23.16 6.47 0.20
C LYS A 94 -22.79 6.77 1.66
N GLY A 95 -21.50 6.78 2.00
CA GLY A 95 -21.08 7.07 3.36
C GLY A 95 -19.56 6.98 3.58
N PRO A 96 -19.09 7.40 4.77
CA PRO A 96 -17.67 7.39 5.11
C PRO A 96 -17.12 5.96 5.20
N ALA A 97 -15.80 5.84 5.20
CA ALA A 97 -15.10 4.56 5.29
C ALA A 97 -15.44 3.86 6.61
N LYS A 98 -15.67 2.54 6.54
CA LYS A 98 -16.11 1.73 7.68
C LYS A 98 -15.21 0.51 7.87
N GLY A 99 -15.18 0.03 9.10
CA GLY A 99 -14.41 -1.15 9.50
C GLY A 99 -12.99 -0.82 9.95
N PRO A 100 -12.22 -1.84 10.35
CA PRO A 100 -10.83 -1.69 10.75
C PRO A 100 -9.96 -1.31 9.55
N LEU A 101 -8.84 -0.63 9.82
CA LEU A 101 -7.82 -0.42 8.80
C LEU A 101 -7.31 -1.79 8.30
N PRO A 102 -7.06 -1.96 6.99
CA PRO A 102 -6.46 -3.19 6.49
C PRO A 102 -5.16 -3.48 7.25
N SER A 103 -4.95 -4.74 7.64
CA SER A 103 -3.76 -5.16 8.38
C SER A 103 -2.52 -5.05 7.49
N ALA A 104 -1.41 -4.59 8.07
CA ALA A 104 -0.10 -4.70 7.44
C ALA A 104 0.39 -6.17 7.50
N PRO A 105 1.34 -6.58 6.64
CA PRO A 105 1.99 -7.87 6.79
C PRO A 105 2.70 -7.99 8.14
N ASP A 106 2.75 -9.22 8.68
CA ASP A 106 3.25 -9.49 10.02
C ASP A 106 4.79 -9.46 10.06
N ASP A 107 5.35 -8.48 10.76
CA ASP A 107 6.80 -8.30 10.89
C ASP A 107 7.48 -9.34 11.80
N VAL A 108 6.71 -10.02 12.66
CA VAL A 108 7.22 -10.98 13.65
C VAL A 108 7.27 -12.38 13.04
N TYR A 109 6.19 -12.78 12.37
CA TYR A 109 6.02 -14.13 11.83
C TYR A 109 6.32 -14.26 10.33
N ASP A 110 6.23 -13.18 9.55
CA ASP A 110 6.56 -13.17 8.12
C ASP A 110 7.67 -12.15 7.80
N LYS A 111 8.88 -12.51 8.23
CA LYS A 111 10.10 -11.75 7.91
C LYS A 111 10.50 -11.85 6.43
N THR A 112 9.91 -12.79 5.69
CA THR A 112 10.27 -13.06 4.30
C THR A 112 9.43 -12.30 3.28
N TYR A 113 8.31 -11.72 3.69
CA TYR A 113 7.38 -11.00 2.82
C TYR A 113 8.08 -10.01 1.88
N SER A 114 8.86 -9.08 2.44
CA SER A 114 9.57 -8.04 1.68
C SER A 114 10.61 -8.64 0.72
N MET A 115 11.29 -9.72 1.12
CA MET A 115 12.25 -10.42 0.27
C MET A 115 11.56 -11.18 -0.88
N ASN A 116 10.43 -11.82 -0.61
CA ASN A 116 9.66 -12.55 -1.62
C ASN A 116 9.04 -11.58 -2.62
N GLN A 117 8.54 -10.44 -2.15
CA GLN A 117 8.09 -9.35 -3.00
C GLN A 117 9.23 -8.84 -3.89
N ALA A 118 10.41 -8.59 -3.34
CA ALA A 118 11.56 -8.13 -4.14
C ALA A 118 12.00 -9.14 -5.22
N ARG A 119 11.71 -10.44 -5.03
CA ARG A 119 11.99 -11.49 -6.02
C ARG A 119 10.90 -11.61 -7.09
N SER A 120 9.69 -11.15 -6.84
CA SER A 120 8.57 -11.23 -7.79
C SER A 120 8.44 -10.01 -8.70
N ILE A 121 9.16 -8.94 -8.39
CA ILE A 121 9.27 -7.70 -9.18
C ILE A 121 10.39 -7.86 -10.21
#